data_AF-A0A833WFA5-F1
#
_entry.id   AF-A0A833WFA5-F1
#
_cell.length_a   1.000
_cell.length_b   1.000
_cell.length_c   1.000
_cell.angle_alpha   90.00
_cell.angle_beta   90.00
_cell.angle_gamma   90.00
#
_symmetry.space_group_name_H-M   'P 1'
#
loop_
_entity.id
_entity.type
_entity.pdbx_description
1 polymer ?
#
loop_
_entity_poly.entity_id
_entity_poly.type
_entity_poly.pdbx_seq_one_letter_code
_entity_poly.pdbx_strand_id
1 'polypeptide(L)'
;MDKLRPSPRPRNFELYRLFVVLLLLCGVVIVLQTSSLFEASKSRLLSSSRLQRAFELRTSWRRSDEDEAYEPSAGAGDLNEVSDEDLLHLSLLHEYCVSDNNGSLSWELGSPGHQLPNATASNPEVVMHQNDPNLLEKLRKCPDVDIFLPTDLHGNGYCEDAVAYAKYLNSRLLPKWALEVKLYDPYQGLEVDYFDLCPKTPIIFFNHYWSDVPSMPRWPKDKPIYLMPNIEMFELTAEHYWRVDVVLCKTQTCYDRVTLWYEQEGNPRSTSVFYTKHTSSDQAHFAWVSVSFDRGISPTSNLFILPVPALQKAQEN
;
A
#
# COMPACT_ATOMS: atom_id res chain seq x y z
N MET A 1 22.89 -73.96 -52.33
CA MET A 1 21.70 -73.90 -51.46
C MET A 1 22.03 -73.00 -50.28
N ASP A 2 21.54 -71.79 -50.37
CA ASP A 2 21.93 -70.63 -49.56
C ASP A 2 21.35 -70.66 -48.14
N LYS A 3 22.18 -70.26 -47.16
CA LYS A 3 21.75 -69.97 -45.79
C LYS A 3 21.21 -68.54 -45.72
N LEU A 4 19.90 -68.39 -45.53
CA LEU A 4 19.26 -67.12 -45.17
C LEU A 4 19.73 -66.66 -43.76
N ARG A 5 20.24 -65.43 -43.66
CA ARG A 5 20.40 -64.69 -42.39
C ARG A 5 19.04 -64.11 -41.95
N PRO A 6 18.71 -64.11 -40.64
CA PRO A 6 17.55 -63.38 -40.15
C PRO A 6 17.88 -61.88 -40.00
N SER A 7 16.96 -61.02 -40.43
CA SER A 7 17.04 -59.57 -40.23
C SER A 7 16.57 -59.18 -38.81
N PRO A 8 17.12 -58.11 -38.19
CA PRO A 8 16.72 -57.69 -36.86
C PRO A 8 15.43 -56.85 -36.91
N ARG A 9 14.43 -57.27 -36.13
CA ARG A 9 13.11 -56.62 -35.94
C ARG A 9 13.19 -55.30 -35.14
N PRO A 10 12.20 -54.40 -35.28
CA PRO A 10 12.30 -52.96 -35.01
C PRO A 10 11.92 -52.59 -33.56
N ARG A 11 12.55 -53.18 -32.54
CA ARG A 11 12.21 -52.88 -31.13
C ARG A 11 12.80 -51.57 -30.62
N ASN A 12 13.85 -51.06 -31.27
CA ASN A 12 14.52 -49.81 -30.87
C ASN A 12 13.78 -48.55 -31.31
N PHE A 13 12.90 -48.64 -32.32
CA PHE A 13 12.24 -47.45 -32.88
C PHE A 13 11.08 -46.94 -32.00
N GLU A 14 10.36 -47.85 -31.34
CA GLU A 14 9.29 -47.47 -30.41
C GLU A 14 9.83 -46.88 -29.10
N LEU A 15 10.90 -47.47 -28.56
CA LEU A 15 11.60 -46.94 -27.38
C LEU A 15 12.17 -45.55 -27.65
N TYR A 16 12.74 -45.33 -28.84
CA TYR A 16 13.23 -44.02 -29.25
C TYR A 16 12.10 -43.00 -29.36
N ARG A 17 10.94 -43.37 -29.94
CA ARG A 17 9.77 -42.49 -30.00
C ARG A 17 9.23 -42.12 -28.61
N LEU A 18 9.15 -43.08 -27.70
CA LEU A 18 8.76 -42.84 -26.31
C LEU A 18 9.70 -41.88 -25.61
N PHE A 19 11.02 -42.03 -25.83
CA PHE A 19 12.03 -41.16 -25.25
C PHE A 19 11.94 -39.72 -25.78
N VAL A 20 11.70 -39.56 -27.08
CA VAL A 20 11.51 -38.24 -27.70
C VAL A 20 10.25 -37.54 -27.16
N VAL A 21 9.14 -38.27 -26.99
CA VAL A 21 7.90 -37.71 -26.42
C VAL A 21 8.11 -37.27 -24.96
N LEU A 22 8.81 -38.07 -24.15
CA LEU A 22 9.16 -37.72 -22.77
C LEU A 22 10.04 -36.45 -22.70
N LEU A 23 11.03 -36.32 -23.58
CA LEU A 23 11.88 -35.13 -23.64
C LEU A 23 11.08 -33.88 -24.03
N LEU A 24 10.14 -33.99 -24.97
CA LEU A 24 9.27 -32.88 -25.35
C LEU A 24 8.35 -32.46 -24.20
N LEU A 25 7.74 -33.41 -23.49
CA LEU A 25 6.90 -33.12 -22.32
C LEU A 25 7.71 -32.47 -21.20
N CYS A 26 8.93 -32.96 -20.94
CA CYS A 26 9.83 -32.38 -19.94
C CYS A 26 10.23 -30.94 -20.33
N GLY A 27 10.52 -30.70 -21.62
CA GLY A 27 10.78 -29.37 -22.15
C GLY A 27 9.59 -28.41 -21.97
N VAL A 28 8.36 -28.87 -22.23
CA VAL A 28 7.14 -28.07 -22.02
C VAL A 28 6.94 -27.73 -20.55
N VAL A 29 7.15 -28.67 -19.63
CA VAL A 29 7.05 -28.42 -18.19
C VAL A 29 8.08 -27.40 -17.71
N ILE A 30 9.33 -27.52 -18.17
CA ILE A 30 10.39 -26.56 -17.85
C ILE A 30 10.03 -25.17 -18.38
N VAL A 31 9.55 -25.06 -19.62
CA VAL A 31 9.11 -23.78 -20.21
C VAL A 31 7.95 -23.18 -19.41
N LEU A 32 6.96 -23.98 -19.02
CA LEU A 32 5.83 -23.48 -18.22
C LEU A 32 6.27 -22.99 -16.83
N GLN A 33 7.20 -23.69 -16.18
CA GLN A 33 7.76 -23.27 -14.88
C GLN A 33 8.64 -22.02 -14.99
N THR A 34 9.45 -21.89 -16.03
CA THR A 34 10.27 -20.68 -16.23
C THR A 34 9.42 -19.48 -16.62
N SER A 35 8.33 -19.69 -17.35
CA SER A 35 7.34 -18.66 -17.68
C SER A 35 6.69 -18.08 -16.42
N SER A 36 6.24 -18.93 -15.50
CA SER A 36 5.59 -18.47 -14.26
C SER A 36 6.56 -17.74 -13.32
N LEU A 37 7.79 -18.23 -13.18
CA LEU A 37 8.83 -17.55 -12.39
C LEU A 37 9.23 -16.19 -13.00
N PHE A 38 9.32 -16.12 -14.32
CA PHE A 38 9.62 -14.87 -15.02
C PHE A 38 8.50 -13.85 -14.87
N GLU A 39 7.25 -14.28 -14.94
CA GLU A 39 6.08 -13.41 -14.77
C GLU A 39 5.96 -12.89 -13.34
N ALA A 40 6.23 -13.73 -12.33
CA ALA A 40 6.30 -13.33 -10.92
C ALA A 40 7.44 -12.33 -10.65
N SER A 41 8.62 -12.56 -11.24
CA SER A 41 9.75 -11.63 -11.20
C SER A 41 9.40 -10.28 -11.84
N LYS A 42 8.75 -10.30 -13.01
CA LYS A 42 8.31 -9.09 -13.71
C LYS A 42 7.28 -8.30 -12.91
N SER A 43 6.31 -8.95 -12.27
CA SER A 43 5.34 -8.25 -11.41
C SER A 43 5.99 -7.64 -10.17
N ARG A 44 6.98 -8.31 -9.56
CA ARG A 44 7.75 -7.77 -8.43
C ARG A 44 8.56 -6.56 -8.85
N LEU A 45 9.25 -6.63 -9.99
CA LEU A 45 10.01 -5.51 -10.54
C LEU A 45 9.12 -4.33 -10.93
N LEU A 46 7.93 -4.58 -11.50
CA LEU A 46 6.99 -3.52 -11.87
C LEU A 46 6.39 -2.83 -10.64
N SER A 47 5.96 -3.59 -9.63
CA SER A 47 5.49 -3.04 -8.36
C SER A 47 6.60 -2.23 -7.67
N SER A 48 7.80 -2.81 -7.57
CA SER A 48 8.99 -2.11 -7.06
C SER A 48 9.27 -0.83 -7.84
N SER A 49 9.14 -0.81 -9.17
CA SER A 49 9.39 0.39 -9.98
C SER A 49 8.33 1.48 -9.80
N ARG A 50 7.08 1.15 -9.47
CA ARG A 50 6.01 2.13 -9.20
C ARG A 50 6.09 2.67 -7.78
N LEU A 51 6.33 1.80 -6.80
CA LEU A 51 6.65 2.20 -5.43
C LEU A 51 7.91 3.08 -5.44
N GLN A 52 8.96 2.62 -6.10
CA GLN A 52 10.19 3.36 -6.26
C GLN A 52 9.96 4.66 -7.04
N ARG A 53 9.07 4.73 -8.03
CA ARG A 53 8.71 6.01 -8.69
C ARG A 53 7.91 6.94 -7.76
N ALA A 54 6.99 6.41 -6.95
CA ALA A 54 6.27 7.18 -5.93
C ALA A 54 7.24 7.75 -4.89
N PHE A 55 8.32 7.02 -4.57
CA PHE A 55 9.39 7.47 -3.68
C PHE A 55 10.48 8.32 -4.40
N GLU A 56 10.77 8.07 -5.69
CA GLU A 56 11.80 8.74 -6.51
C GLU A 56 11.35 10.08 -7.07
N LEU A 57 10.05 10.26 -7.34
CA LEU A 57 9.47 11.57 -7.65
C LEU A 57 9.75 12.60 -6.55
N ARG A 58 10.06 12.15 -5.32
CA ARG A 58 10.52 13.01 -4.21
C ARG A 58 12.04 13.09 -4.08
N THR A 59 12.81 12.05 -4.44
CA THR A 59 14.28 12.05 -4.30
C THR A 59 15.02 12.68 -5.49
N SER A 60 14.44 12.72 -6.69
CA SER A 60 15.01 13.38 -7.87
C SER A 60 15.28 14.88 -7.65
N TRP A 61 14.52 15.52 -6.75
CA TRP A 61 14.71 16.94 -6.41
C TRP A 61 15.88 17.19 -5.46
N ARG A 62 16.47 16.15 -4.87
CA ARG A 62 17.54 16.26 -3.87
C ARG A 62 18.95 16.05 -4.43
N ARG A 63 19.07 15.94 -5.75
CA ARG A 63 20.36 15.78 -6.44
C ARG A 63 20.55 16.87 -7.51
N SER A 64 20.28 18.11 -7.15
CA SER A 64 20.97 19.24 -7.74
C SER A 64 21.62 20.05 -6.63
N ASP A 65 22.92 20.26 -6.80
CA ASP A 65 23.73 21.36 -6.30
C ASP A 65 24.44 21.13 -4.95
N GLU A 66 25.62 20.50 -5.05
CA GLU A 66 26.81 21.02 -4.37
C GLU A 66 27.45 22.08 -5.30
N ASP A 67 27.86 23.19 -4.69
CA ASP A 67 28.66 24.31 -5.22
C ASP A 67 27.98 25.37 -6.12
N GLU A 68 27.27 26.33 -5.52
CA GLU A 68 27.61 27.76 -5.64
C GLU A 68 26.81 28.61 -4.62
N ALA A 69 27.52 29.48 -3.89
CA ALA A 69 26.94 30.39 -2.91
C ALA A 69 26.09 31.46 -3.62
N TYR A 70 24.76 31.36 -3.52
CA TYR A 70 23.83 32.43 -3.87
C TYR A 70 23.03 32.86 -2.64
N GLU A 71 23.25 34.11 -2.22
CA GLU A 71 22.47 34.81 -1.19
C GLU A 71 20.98 34.80 -1.56
N PRO A 72 20.07 34.31 -0.69
CA PRO A 72 18.65 34.28 -1.02
C PRO A 72 18.06 35.70 -0.96
N SER A 73 17.72 36.24 -2.12
CA SER A 73 16.81 37.38 -2.24
C SER A 73 15.48 37.04 -1.58
N ALA A 74 15.08 37.86 -0.60
CA ALA A 74 13.79 37.80 0.05
C ALA A 74 12.65 37.98 -0.97
N GLY A 75 11.96 36.89 -1.31
CA GLY A 75 10.82 36.93 -2.24
C GLY A 75 10.43 35.63 -2.94
N ALA A 76 11.15 34.52 -2.72
CA ALA A 76 10.72 33.20 -3.19
C ALA A 76 10.18 32.39 -2.01
N GLY A 77 8.90 32.02 -2.05
CA GLY A 77 8.27 31.11 -1.09
C GLY A 77 8.99 29.77 -1.04
N ASP A 78 8.97 29.15 0.14
CA ASP A 78 9.62 27.88 0.45
C ASP A 78 9.09 26.76 -0.46
N LEU A 79 9.94 26.15 -1.28
CA LEU A 79 9.61 25.05 -2.20
C LEU A 79 9.21 23.74 -1.48
N ASN A 80 9.10 23.77 -0.15
CA ASN A 80 8.74 22.63 0.72
C ASN A 80 7.32 22.70 1.29
N GLU A 81 6.53 23.73 0.96
CA GLU A 81 5.18 23.88 1.50
C GLU A 81 4.21 22.90 0.81
N VAL A 82 3.58 22.03 1.59
CA VAL A 82 2.52 21.13 1.12
C VAL A 82 1.28 21.99 0.92
N SER A 83 0.58 21.82 -0.21
CA SER A 83 -0.58 22.66 -0.51
C SER A 83 -1.70 22.47 0.52
N ASP A 84 -2.48 23.53 0.77
CA ASP A 84 -3.65 23.47 1.66
C ASP A 84 -4.65 22.39 1.20
N GLU A 85 -4.82 22.21 -0.12
CA GLU A 85 -5.66 21.15 -0.70
C GLU A 85 -5.13 19.75 -0.34
N ASP A 86 -3.81 19.57 -0.35
CA ASP A 86 -3.19 18.32 0.03
C ASP A 86 -3.29 18.03 1.53
N LEU A 87 -3.11 19.05 2.37
CA LEU A 87 -3.28 18.96 3.81
C LEU A 87 -4.73 18.65 4.17
N LEU A 88 -5.69 19.33 3.53
CA LEU A 88 -7.12 19.09 3.73
C LEU A 88 -7.51 17.68 3.29
N HIS A 89 -6.96 17.16 2.18
CA HIS A 89 -7.20 15.78 1.76
C HIS A 89 -6.74 14.76 2.80
N LEU A 90 -5.52 14.93 3.34
CA LEU A 90 -5.01 14.07 4.40
C LEU A 90 -5.87 14.15 5.66
N SER A 91 -6.30 15.35 6.05
CA SER A 91 -7.16 15.54 7.22
C SER A 91 -8.56 14.94 7.05
N LEU A 92 -9.15 15.03 5.85
CA LEU A 92 -10.43 14.39 5.54
C LEU A 92 -10.33 12.86 5.61
N LEU A 93 -9.29 12.28 5.01
CA LEU A 93 -9.05 10.83 5.10
C LEU A 93 -8.84 10.41 6.56
N HIS A 94 -8.07 11.18 7.32
CA HIS A 94 -7.80 10.91 8.73
C HIS A 94 -9.07 10.93 9.58
N GLU A 95 -9.88 11.99 9.44
CA GLU A 95 -11.15 12.14 10.16
C GLU A 95 -12.11 10.96 9.88
N TYR A 96 -12.22 10.56 8.62
CA TYR A 96 -13.03 9.38 8.26
C TYR A 96 -12.45 8.08 8.81
N CYS A 97 -11.12 7.90 8.75
CA CYS A 97 -10.49 6.73 9.34
C CYS A 97 -10.80 6.61 10.83
N VAL A 98 -10.75 7.71 11.58
CA VAL A 98 -11.02 7.67 13.03
C VAL A 98 -12.51 7.50 13.34
N SER A 99 -13.40 8.13 12.56
CA SER A 99 -14.84 8.15 12.83
C SER A 99 -15.59 6.90 12.36
N ASP A 100 -15.17 6.28 11.25
CA ASP A 100 -15.78 5.08 10.70
C ASP A 100 -14.79 3.91 10.66
N ASN A 101 -14.71 3.19 11.79
CA ASN A 101 -13.81 2.06 11.97
C ASN A 101 -14.21 0.76 11.24
N ASN A 102 -15.34 0.79 10.54
CA ASN A 102 -15.86 -0.36 9.81
C ASN A 102 -16.00 -0.09 8.30
N GLY A 103 -15.70 1.13 7.84
CA GLY A 103 -15.64 1.47 6.42
C GLY A 103 -14.33 1.03 5.78
N SER A 104 -14.38 0.61 4.51
CA SER A 104 -13.20 0.53 3.67
C SER A 104 -13.02 1.88 2.96
N LEU A 105 -11.93 2.57 3.30
CA LEU A 105 -11.67 3.96 2.93
C LEU A 105 -10.78 4.05 1.68
N SER A 106 -11.32 4.58 0.58
CA SER A 106 -10.56 4.87 -0.65
C SER A 106 -9.81 6.20 -0.53
N TRP A 107 -8.60 6.28 -1.11
CA TRP A 107 -7.86 7.55 -1.26
C TRP A 107 -8.64 8.64 -1.99
N GLU A 108 -9.63 8.27 -2.81
CA GLU A 108 -10.46 9.22 -3.57
C GLU A 108 -11.32 10.11 -2.68
N LEU A 109 -11.59 9.70 -1.43
CA LEU A 109 -12.43 10.49 -0.53
C LEU A 109 -11.80 11.85 -0.25
N GLY A 110 -12.52 12.93 -0.56
CA GLY A 110 -12.02 14.28 -0.34
C GLY A 110 -10.75 14.63 -1.12
N SER A 111 -10.47 13.91 -2.22
CA SER A 111 -9.37 14.25 -3.13
C SER A 111 -9.58 15.64 -3.75
N PRO A 112 -8.55 16.24 -4.39
CA PRO A 112 -8.70 17.49 -5.12
C PRO A 112 -9.96 17.54 -6.00
N GLY A 113 -10.73 18.62 -5.90
CA GLY A 113 -12.05 18.77 -6.55
C GLY A 113 -13.26 18.14 -5.83
N HIS A 114 -13.04 17.32 -4.80
CA HIS A 114 -14.09 16.74 -3.94
C HIS A 114 -14.12 17.33 -2.53
N GLN A 115 -13.41 18.42 -2.31
CA GLN A 115 -13.33 19.10 -1.02
C GLN A 115 -14.37 20.21 -0.95
N LEU A 116 -15.18 20.20 0.11
CA LEU A 116 -16.17 21.24 0.37
C LEU A 116 -15.63 22.32 1.32
N PRO A 117 -16.12 23.57 1.25
CA PRO A 117 -15.66 24.67 2.09
C PRO A 117 -15.81 24.45 3.60
N ASN A 118 -16.68 23.51 4.00
CA ASN A 118 -16.93 23.14 5.39
C ASN A 118 -16.02 22.01 5.88
N ALA A 119 -14.91 21.74 5.20
CA ALA A 119 -14.00 20.63 5.50
C ALA A 119 -14.70 19.26 5.52
N THR A 120 -15.61 19.04 4.56
CA THR A 120 -16.21 17.73 4.30
C THR A 120 -15.95 17.28 2.86
N ALA A 121 -16.12 15.98 2.59
CA ALA A 121 -15.97 15.42 1.26
C ALA A 121 -17.31 15.43 0.51
N SER A 122 -17.31 15.78 -0.77
CA SER A 122 -18.50 15.75 -1.64
C SER A 122 -18.79 14.36 -2.25
N ASN A 123 -17.89 13.40 -2.05
CA ASN A 123 -17.95 12.05 -2.61
C ASN A 123 -17.93 10.93 -1.55
N PRO A 124 -18.80 10.95 -0.53
CA PRO A 124 -18.82 9.93 0.52
C PRO A 124 -19.07 8.51 -0.01
N GLU A 125 -19.67 8.36 -1.19
CA GLU A 125 -19.97 7.08 -1.82
C GLU A 125 -18.74 6.24 -2.21
N VAL A 126 -17.54 6.82 -2.20
CA VAL A 126 -16.28 6.08 -2.42
C VAL A 126 -15.87 5.25 -1.20
N VAL A 127 -16.41 5.54 -0.02
CA VAL A 127 -16.32 4.67 1.14
C VAL A 127 -17.17 3.43 0.88
N MET A 128 -16.62 2.26 1.23
CA MET A 128 -17.25 0.97 1.02
C MET A 128 -17.72 0.39 2.35
N HIS A 129 -18.96 -0.08 2.38
CA HIS A 129 -19.49 -0.88 3.49
C HIS A 129 -19.91 -2.27 3.03
N GLN A 130 -19.97 -3.20 3.99
CA GLN A 130 -20.28 -4.61 3.73
C GLN A 130 -21.62 -4.83 3.00
N ASN A 131 -22.60 -3.95 3.24
CA ASN A 131 -23.95 -4.06 2.69
C ASN A 131 -24.17 -3.20 1.44
N ASP A 132 -23.11 -2.62 0.87
CA ASP A 132 -23.23 -1.78 -0.32
C ASP A 132 -23.71 -2.61 -1.52
N PRO A 133 -24.75 -2.16 -2.26
CA PRO A 133 -25.28 -2.91 -3.39
C PRO A 133 -24.28 -3.06 -4.55
N ASN A 134 -23.32 -2.15 -4.66
CA ASN A 134 -22.26 -2.15 -5.67
C ASN A 134 -20.89 -2.57 -5.12
N LEU A 135 -20.84 -3.23 -3.96
CA LEU A 135 -19.60 -3.63 -3.30
C LEU A 135 -18.66 -4.44 -4.21
N LEU A 136 -19.21 -5.36 -5.01
CA LEU A 136 -18.43 -6.17 -5.97
C LEU A 136 -17.68 -5.30 -6.99
N GLU A 137 -18.36 -4.29 -7.55
CA GLU A 137 -17.77 -3.39 -8.54
C GLU A 137 -16.68 -2.52 -7.93
N LYS A 138 -16.89 -2.04 -6.70
CA LYS A 138 -15.89 -1.26 -5.97
C LYS A 138 -14.67 -2.11 -5.59
N LEU A 139 -14.86 -3.32 -5.05
CA LEU A 139 -13.76 -4.20 -4.64
C LEU A 139 -12.91 -4.71 -5.81
N ARG A 140 -13.54 -4.97 -6.97
CA ARG A 140 -12.86 -5.44 -8.18
C ARG A 140 -11.85 -4.43 -8.75
N LYS A 141 -11.96 -3.14 -8.39
CA LYS A 141 -10.94 -2.13 -8.71
C LYS A 141 -9.74 -2.32 -7.76
N CYS A 142 -8.81 -3.19 -8.17
CA CYS A 142 -7.62 -3.48 -7.38
C CYS A 142 -6.55 -2.38 -7.54
N PRO A 143 -6.14 -1.70 -6.46
CA PRO A 143 -4.99 -0.80 -6.50
C PRO A 143 -3.67 -1.59 -6.62
N ASP A 144 -2.57 -0.86 -6.80
CA ASP A 144 -1.21 -1.45 -6.83
C ASP A 144 -0.80 -2.04 -5.47
N VAL A 145 -1.44 -1.58 -4.38
CA VAL A 145 -1.28 -2.05 -3.01
C VAL A 145 -2.54 -1.71 -2.23
N ASP A 146 -2.93 -2.57 -1.29
CA ASP A 146 -4.00 -2.32 -0.32
C ASP A 146 -3.41 -2.23 1.10
N ILE A 147 -4.11 -1.61 2.05
CA ILE A 147 -3.65 -1.46 3.44
C ILE A 147 -4.65 -2.18 4.34
N PHE A 148 -4.19 -3.14 5.13
CA PHE A 148 -5.05 -3.77 6.12
C PHE A 148 -5.05 -2.94 7.41
N LEU A 149 -6.24 -2.49 7.82
CA LEU A 149 -6.44 -1.78 9.08
C LEU A 149 -7.58 -2.47 9.85
N PRO A 150 -7.29 -3.18 10.95
CA PRO A 150 -8.33 -3.81 11.75
C PRO A 150 -9.07 -2.77 12.58
N THR A 151 -10.33 -3.04 12.89
CA THR A 151 -11.29 -2.11 13.53
C THR A 151 -10.78 -1.51 14.86
N ASP A 152 -9.98 -2.24 15.61
CA ASP A 152 -9.38 -1.82 16.88
C ASP A 152 -8.17 -0.89 16.73
N LEU A 153 -7.66 -0.71 15.51
CA LEU A 153 -6.48 0.10 15.21
C LEU A 153 -6.82 1.50 14.65
N HIS A 154 -8.10 1.88 14.58
CA HIS A 154 -8.58 3.19 14.10
C HIS A 154 -8.39 4.32 15.12
N GLY A 155 -7.16 4.49 15.62
CA GLY A 155 -6.76 5.63 16.45
C GLY A 155 -5.91 6.62 15.67
N ASN A 156 -5.73 7.84 16.20
CA ASN A 156 -5.01 8.92 15.52
C ASN A 156 -3.65 8.48 14.93
N GLY A 157 -2.83 7.76 15.70
CA GLY A 157 -1.48 7.37 15.26
C GLY A 157 -1.48 6.42 14.05
N TYR A 158 -2.29 5.36 14.06
CA TYR A 158 -2.33 4.41 12.94
C TYR A 158 -3.18 4.89 11.77
N CYS A 159 -4.24 5.67 12.03
CA CYS A 159 -4.98 6.32 10.96
C CYS A 159 -4.11 7.32 10.21
N GLU A 160 -3.26 8.10 10.90
CA GLU A 160 -2.29 9.00 10.27
C GLU A 160 -1.38 8.26 9.27
N ASP A 161 -0.85 7.10 9.69
CA ASP A 161 -0.02 6.25 8.82
C ASP A 161 -0.81 5.61 7.67
N ALA A 162 -1.99 5.08 7.97
CA ALA A 162 -2.86 4.43 7.02
C ALA A 162 -3.22 5.38 5.88
N VAL A 163 -3.67 6.58 6.20
CA VAL A 163 -4.16 7.54 5.20
C VAL A 163 -3.03 8.15 4.39
N ALA A 164 -1.83 8.29 4.97
CA ALA A 164 -0.65 8.68 4.21
C ALA A 164 -0.33 7.65 3.11
N TYR A 165 -0.30 6.35 3.43
CA TYR A 165 -0.12 5.32 2.40
C TYR A 165 -1.30 5.26 1.45
N ALA A 166 -2.54 5.40 1.93
CA ALA A 166 -3.72 5.41 1.08
C ALA A 166 -3.59 6.50 0.01
N LYS A 167 -3.36 7.76 0.42
CA LYS A 167 -3.21 8.91 -0.46
C LYS A 167 -2.08 8.73 -1.47
N TYR A 168 -0.85 8.51 -0.98
CA TYR A 168 0.33 8.58 -1.85
C TYR A 168 0.53 7.33 -2.73
N LEU A 169 -0.13 6.22 -2.40
CA LEU A 169 -0.08 5.00 -3.20
C LEU A 169 -1.38 4.74 -3.99
N ASN A 170 -2.31 5.70 -4.01
CA ASN A 170 -3.64 5.55 -4.62
C ASN A 170 -4.32 4.23 -4.18
N SER A 171 -4.28 4.00 -2.87
CA SER A 171 -4.67 2.76 -2.23
C SER A 171 -5.98 2.93 -1.44
N ARG A 172 -6.39 1.90 -0.72
CA ARG A 172 -7.55 1.93 0.18
C ARG A 172 -7.26 1.14 1.45
N LEU A 173 -7.95 1.51 2.51
CA LEU A 173 -7.94 0.80 3.77
C LEU A 173 -8.95 -0.34 3.71
N LEU A 174 -8.52 -1.55 4.08
CA LEU A 174 -9.33 -2.75 4.10
C LEU A 174 -9.54 -3.20 5.54
N PRO A 175 -10.77 -3.15 6.06
CA PRO A 175 -11.16 -3.84 7.28
C PRO A 175 -11.25 -5.35 7.02
N LYS A 176 -11.26 -6.14 8.10
CA LYS A 176 -11.28 -7.61 8.01
C LYS A 176 -12.46 -8.17 7.20
N TRP A 177 -13.65 -7.57 7.33
CA TRP A 177 -14.83 -8.04 6.58
C TRP A 177 -14.62 -7.95 5.06
N ALA A 178 -13.83 -6.99 4.56
CA ALA A 178 -13.59 -6.83 3.13
C ALA A 178 -12.81 -8.01 2.55
N LEU A 179 -12.03 -8.71 3.39
CA LEU A 179 -11.28 -9.91 3.03
C LEU A 179 -12.12 -11.20 3.16
N GLU A 180 -13.19 -11.16 3.95
CA GLU A 180 -14.01 -12.33 4.31
C GLU A 180 -15.33 -12.41 3.54
N VAL A 181 -15.81 -11.27 3.03
CA VAL A 181 -17.10 -11.19 2.33
C VAL A 181 -17.11 -12.08 1.08
N LYS A 182 -18.23 -12.79 0.90
CA LYS A 182 -18.53 -13.56 -0.31
C LYS A 182 -19.53 -12.80 -1.16
N LEU A 183 -19.20 -12.65 -2.44
CA LEU A 183 -19.99 -11.87 -3.39
C LEU A 183 -20.28 -12.74 -4.60
N TYR A 184 -21.53 -12.75 -5.06
CA TYR A 184 -21.87 -13.47 -6.28
C TYR A 184 -21.47 -12.64 -7.50
N ASP A 185 -20.60 -13.18 -8.35
CA ASP A 185 -20.22 -12.57 -9.62
C ASP A 185 -21.15 -13.03 -10.74
N PRO A 186 -22.08 -12.19 -11.24
CA PRO A 186 -23.02 -12.60 -12.28
C PRO A 186 -22.34 -12.89 -13.62
N TYR A 187 -21.13 -12.36 -13.85
CA TYR A 187 -20.40 -12.59 -15.09
C TYR A 187 -19.74 -13.97 -15.13
N GLN A 188 -19.28 -14.46 -13.98
CA GLN A 188 -18.62 -15.75 -13.84
C GLN A 188 -19.57 -16.86 -13.37
N GLY A 189 -20.73 -16.49 -12.82
CA GLY A 189 -21.72 -17.43 -12.28
C GLY A 189 -21.26 -18.14 -11.02
N LEU A 190 -20.39 -17.51 -10.23
CA LEU A 190 -19.79 -18.11 -9.04
C LEU A 190 -19.60 -17.08 -7.92
N GLU A 191 -19.49 -17.57 -6.68
CA GLU A 191 -19.13 -16.75 -5.54
C GLU A 191 -17.63 -16.47 -5.54
N VAL A 192 -17.29 -15.18 -5.51
CA VAL A 192 -15.92 -14.66 -5.41
C VAL A 192 -15.71 -14.02 -4.05
N ASP A 193 -14.45 -14.01 -3.60
CA ASP A 193 -13.98 -13.18 -2.49
C ASP A 193 -12.89 -12.20 -2.94
N TYR A 194 -12.42 -11.38 -2.02
CA TYR A 194 -11.35 -10.43 -2.29
C TYR A 194 -10.08 -11.08 -2.85
N PHE A 195 -9.74 -12.30 -2.43
CA PHE A 195 -8.55 -12.99 -2.92
C PHE A 195 -8.72 -13.51 -4.36
N ASP A 196 -9.95 -13.77 -4.80
CA ASP A 196 -10.26 -14.04 -6.21
C ASP A 196 -10.22 -12.75 -7.05
N LEU A 197 -10.67 -11.63 -6.49
CA LEU A 197 -10.69 -10.33 -7.18
C LEU A 197 -9.28 -9.71 -7.34
N CYS A 198 -8.51 -9.67 -6.24
CA CYS A 198 -7.21 -9.02 -6.16
C CYS A 198 -6.10 -10.00 -5.70
N PRO A 199 -5.84 -11.11 -6.42
CA PRO A 199 -4.92 -12.16 -5.97
C PRO A 199 -3.46 -11.71 -5.85
N LYS A 200 -3.06 -10.74 -6.68
CA LYS A 200 -1.67 -10.27 -6.78
C LYS A 200 -1.39 -8.95 -6.05
N THR A 201 -2.43 -8.23 -5.64
CA THR A 201 -2.29 -6.95 -4.95
C THR A 201 -1.62 -7.17 -3.59
N PRO A 202 -0.45 -6.59 -3.30
CA PRO A 202 0.17 -6.64 -1.99
C PRO A 202 -0.74 -6.02 -0.92
N ILE A 203 -0.59 -6.47 0.32
CA ILE A 203 -1.25 -5.83 1.46
C ILE A 203 -0.19 -5.32 2.44
N ILE A 204 -0.30 -4.06 2.82
CA ILE A 204 0.49 -3.44 3.88
C ILE A 204 -0.14 -3.80 5.23
N PHE A 205 0.67 -4.33 6.13
CA PHE A 205 0.32 -4.58 7.52
C PHE A 205 1.15 -3.68 8.44
N PHE A 206 0.51 -3.23 9.52
CA PHE A 206 1.15 -2.40 10.52
C PHE A 206 1.60 -3.23 11.71
N ASN A 207 2.89 -3.15 12.00
CA ASN A 207 3.51 -3.84 13.13
C ASN A 207 3.12 -5.34 13.16
N HIS A 208 2.63 -5.84 14.29
CA HIS A 208 2.17 -7.22 14.48
C HIS A 208 0.63 -7.38 14.28
N TYR A 209 -0.10 -6.31 13.93
CA TYR A 209 -1.57 -6.28 13.86
C TYR A 209 -2.12 -6.94 12.59
N TRP A 210 -1.80 -8.21 12.38
CA TRP A 210 -2.13 -8.93 11.14
C TRP A 210 -3.48 -9.65 11.20
N SER A 211 -4.06 -9.81 12.40
CA SER A 211 -5.36 -10.48 12.63
C SER A 211 -5.49 -11.85 11.94
N ASP A 212 -4.39 -12.59 11.87
CA ASP A 212 -4.23 -13.87 11.16
C ASP A 212 -4.59 -13.83 9.66
N VAL A 213 -4.67 -12.64 9.05
CA VAL A 213 -5.04 -12.48 7.64
C VAL A 213 -4.11 -13.28 6.72
N PRO A 214 -2.76 -13.19 6.84
CA PRO A 214 -1.87 -13.99 6.00
C PRO A 214 -1.88 -15.49 6.30
N SER A 215 -2.59 -15.92 7.35
CA SER A 215 -2.78 -17.32 7.73
C SER A 215 -4.15 -17.86 7.32
N MET A 216 -5.01 -17.03 6.71
CA MET A 216 -6.31 -17.46 6.20
C MET A 216 -6.16 -18.56 5.13
N PRO A 217 -7.00 -19.60 5.12
CA PRO A 217 -6.92 -20.68 4.12
C PRO A 217 -7.03 -20.20 2.67
N ARG A 218 -7.67 -19.04 2.45
CA ARG A 218 -7.87 -18.42 1.14
C ARG A 218 -6.70 -17.51 0.72
N TRP A 219 -5.74 -17.24 1.61
CA TRP A 219 -4.59 -16.40 1.28
C TRP A 219 -3.78 -17.02 0.13
N PRO A 220 -3.59 -16.33 -1.01
CA PRO A 220 -2.81 -16.88 -2.12
C PRO A 220 -1.34 -17.03 -1.73
N LYS A 221 -0.73 -18.17 -2.07
CA LYS A 221 0.65 -18.52 -1.67
C LYS A 221 1.70 -17.46 -2.09
N ASP A 222 1.50 -16.87 -3.26
CA ASP A 222 2.42 -15.90 -3.85
C ASP A 222 1.96 -14.44 -3.67
N LYS A 223 0.91 -14.19 -2.88
CA LYS A 223 0.43 -12.83 -2.61
C LYS A 223 1.47 -12.07 -1.76
N PRO A 224 1.96 -10.91 -2.21
CA PRO A 224 3.02 -10.21 -1.48
C PRO A 224 2.52 -9.60 -0.17
N ILE A 225 3.41 -9.58 0.84
CA ILE A 225 3.13 -8.98 2.15
C ILE A 225 4.11 -7.83 2.37
N TYR A 226 3.59 -6.64 2.67
CA TYR A 226 4.40 -5.48 3.03
C TYR A 226 4.21 -5.18 4.51
N LEU A 227 5.29 -4.80 5.19
CA LEU A 227 5.30 -4.52 6.61
C LEU A 227 5.75 -3.08 6.86
N MET A 228 4.95 -2.29 7.58
CA MET A 228 5.41 -1.07 8.23
C MET A 228 5.66 -1.38 9.72
N PRO A 229 6.91 -1.55 10.16
CA PRO A 229 7.21 -1.93 11.54
C PRO A 229 7.23 -0.71 12.46
N ASN A 230 6.90 -0.93 13.74
CA ASN A 230 7.33 -0.05 14.82
C ASN A 230 8.49 -0.74 15.56
N ILE A 231 9.72 -0.36 15.23
CA ILE A 231 10.94 -0.98 15.79
C ILE A 231 11.20 -0.66 17.27
N GLU A 232 10.40 0.21 17.88
CA GLU A 232 10.48 0.54 19.31
C GLU A 232 9.60 -0.39 20.16
N MET A 233 8.67 -1.12 19.54
CA MET A 233 7.81 -2.10 20.20
C MET A 233 8.38 -3.52 20.05
N PHE A 234 8.34 -4.28 21.14
CA PHE A 234 8.96 -5.61 21.24
C PHE A 234 8.11 -6.77 20.66
N GLU A 235 6.97 -6.47 20.06
CA GLU A 235 5.99 -7.47 19.63
C GLU A 235 6.27 -8.03 18.22
N LEU A 236 7.16 -7.39 17.46
CA LEU A 236 7.63 -7.93 16.19
C LEU A 236 8.68 -9.02 16.41
N THR A 237 8.41 -10.20 15.85
CA THR A 237 9.31 -11.34 15.88
C THR A 237 10.07 -11.50 14.56
N ALA A 238 11.15 -12.27 14.55
CA ALA A 238 11.90 -12.62 13.33
C ALA A 238 11.00 -13.22 12.23
N GLU A 239 9.97 -13.98 12.62
CA GLU A 239 9.01 -14.57 11.69
C GLU A 239 8.28 -13.50 10.86
N HIS A 240 7.92 -12.36 11.45
CA HIS A 240 7.25 -11.28 10.74
C HIS A 240 8.13 -10.74 9.61
N TYR A 241 9.41 -10.52 9.91
CA TYR A 241 10.38 -10.01 8.94
C TYR A 241 10.69 -11.05 7.84
N TRP A 242 10.93 -12.31 8.20
CA TRP A 242 11.19 -13.36 7.20
C TRP A 242 10.00 -13.67 6.28
N ARG A 243 8.77 -13.34 6.67
CA ARG A 243 7.56 -13.60 5.88
C ARG A 243 7.20 -12.51 4.87
N VAL A 244 7.80 -11.31 4.97
CA VAL A 244 7.41 -10.17 4.14
C VAL A 244 8.29 -10.01 2.91
N ASP A 245 7.75 -9.40 1.86
CA ASP A 245 8.48 -9.10 0.62
C ASP A 245 9.07 -7.68 0.65
N VAL A 246 8.47 -6.77 1.42
CA VAL A 246 8.93 -5.39 1.60
C VAL A 246 8.76 -4.92 3.04
N VAL A 247 9.74 -4.15 3.54
CA VAL A 247 9.65 -3.40 4.80
C VAL A 247 9.67 -1.90 4.52
N LEU A 248 8.70 -1.16 5.07
CA LEU A 248 8.53 0.28 4.94
C LEU A 248 8.89 0.97 6.27
N CYS A 249 10.11 1.49 6.36
CA CYS A 249 10.63 2.12 7.56
C CYS A 249 10.35 3.62 7.59
N LYS A 250 9.64 4.10 8.63
CA LYS A 250 9.32 5.53 8.80
C LYS A 250 10.51 6.40 9.24
N THR A 251 11.56 5.80 9.80
CA THR A 251 12.73 6.51 10.31
C THR A 251 14.01 5.94 9.72
N GLN A 252 15.05 6.78 9.62
CA GLN A 252 16.38 6.33 9.18
C GLN A 252 16.91 5.20 10.09
N THR A 253 16.72 5.35 11.40
CA THR A 253 17.10 4.32 12.38
C THR A 253 16.40 2.99 12.14
N CYS A 254 15.13 2.98 11.74
CA CYS A 254 14.46 1.74 11.32
C CYS A 254 15.13 1.13 10.11
N TYR A 255 15.38 1.93 9.06
CA TYR A 255 15.99 1.47 7.83
C TYR A 255 17.36 0.83 8.10
N ASP A 256 18.23 1.52 8.85
CA ASP A 256 19.58 1.04 9.16
C ASP A 256 19.53 -0.25 9.97
N ARG A 257 18.70 -0.30 11.03
CA ARG A 257 18.61 -1.46 11.94
C ARG A 257 18.01 -2.68 11.27
N VAL A 258 16.95 -2.52 10.48
CA VAL A 258 16.29 -3.63 9.78
C VAL A 258 17.17 -4.15 8.65
N THR A 259 17.84 -3.26 7.91
CA THR A 259 18.79 -3.66 6.86
C THR A 259 19.93 -4.49 7.46
N LEU A 260 20.56 -3.99 8.53
CA LEU A 260 21.61 -4.70 9.24
C LEU A 260 21.11 -6.05 9.81
N TRP A 261 19.89 -6.09 10.33
CA TRP A 261 19.28 -7.32 10.83
C TRP A 261 19.13 -8.39 9.72
N TYR A 262 18.67 -8.02 8.52
CA TYR A 262 18.60 -8.96 7.39
C TYR A 262 19.98 -9.44 6.91
N GLU A 263 21.00 -8.60 7.02
CA GLU A 263 22.39 -8.98 6.72
C GLU A 263 22.93 -10.00 7.74
N GLN A 264 22.52 -9.89 9.01
CA GLN A 264 22.97 -10.75 10.10
C GLN A 264 22.19 -12.07 10.20
N GLU A 265 20.86 -12.00 10.19
CA GLU A 265 19.96 -13.14 10.42
C GLU A 265 19.52 -13.84 9.12
N GLY A 266 19.84 -13.24 7.98
CA GLY A 266 19.50 -13.77 6.65
C GLY A 266 18.17 -13.27 6.11
N ASN A 267 18.07 -13.27 4.78
CA ASN A 267 16.94 -12.73 4.03
C ASN A 267 16.33 -13.81 3.09
N PRO A 268 15.51 -14.73 3.62
CA PRO A 268 15.03 -15.89 2.86
C PRO A 268 14.07 -15.52 1.72
N ARG A 269 13.40 -14.36 1.79
CA ARG A 269 12.47 -13.89 0.75
C ARG A 269 13.05 -12.84 -0.19
N SER A 270 14.33 -12.50 -0.03
CA SER A 270 14.95 -11.35 -0.73
C SER A 270 14.15 -10.06 -0.52
N THR A 271 13.67 -9.88 0.72
CA THR A 271 12.92 -8.73 1.20
C THR A 271 13.69 -7.45 0.95
N SER A 272 13.00 -6.43 0.44
CA SER A 272 13.56 -5.08 0.24
C SER A 272 13.15 -4.17 1.38
N VAL A 273 14.09 -3.37 1.91
CA VAL A 273 13.82 -2.37 2.96
C VAL A 273 13.83 -0.99 2.32
N PHE A 274 12.81 -0.19 2.57
CA PHE A 274 12.72 1.20 2.09
C PHE A 274 12.59 2.15 3.26
N TYR A 275 13.32 3.27 3.20
CA TYR A 275 13.05 4.41 4.06
C TYR A 275 11.95 5.26 3.44
N THR A 276 10.84 5.40 4.16
CA THR A 276 9.66 6.15 3.73
C THR A 276 9.48 7.39 4.61
N LYS A 277 9.40 8.57 3.99
CA LYS A 277 9.00 9.81 4.64
C LYS A 277 7.69 10.28 4.02
N HIS A 278 6.66 10.44 4.84
CA HIS A 278 5.36 10.94 4.41
C HIS A 278 5.01 12.25 5.13
N THR A 279 4.09 13.00 4.54
CA THR A 279 3.48 14.18 5.18
C THR A 279 2.26 13.70 5.95
N SER A 280 2.09 14.21 7.17
CA SER A 280 0.97 13.88 8.05
C SER A 280 -0.20 14.85 7.87
N SER A 281 -1.39 14.47 8.35
CA SER A 281 -2.55 15.36 8.41
C SER A 281 -2.31 16.56 9.34
N ASP A 282 -2.85 17.72 8.99
CA ASP A 282 -2.85 18.90 9.87
C ASP A 282 -4.22 19.04 10.56
N GLN A 283 -4.31 18.48 11.77
CA GLN A 283 -5.52 18.49 12.57
C GLN A 283 -5.88 19.90 13.09
N ALA A 284 -4.87 20.75 13.32
CA ALA A 284 -5.11 22.11 13.80
C ALA A 284 -5.68 22.99 12.69
N HIS A 285 -5.10 22.90 11.48
CA HIS A 285 -5.63 23.57 10.30
C HIS A 285 -7.05 23.08 9.97
N PHE A 286 -7.27 21.76 10.00
CA PHE A 286 -8.59 21.17 9.75
C PHE A 286 -9.67 21.66 10.72
N ALA A 287 -9.37 21.69 12.03
CA ALA A 287 -10.29 22.21 13.04
C ALA A 287 -10.57 23.71 12.82
N TRP A 288 -9.55 24.48 12.44
CA TRP A 288 -9.71 25.90 12.13
C TRP A 288 -10.62 26.15 10.92
N VAL A 289 -10.46 25.40 9.83
CA VAL A 289 -11.31 25.51 8.63
C VAL A 289 -12.78 25.20 9.00
N SER A 290 -13.00 24.10 9.71
CA SER A 290 -14.33 23.66 10.14
C SER A 290 -15.05 24.73 10.98
N VAL A 291 -14.36 25.26 12.01
CA VAL A 291 -14.92 26.30 12.90
C VAL A 291 -15.13 27.63 12.17
N SER A 292 -14.24 27.97 11.23
CA SER A 292 -14.35 29.21 10.45
C SER A 292 -15.59 29.18 9.57
N PHE A 293 -15.85 28.04 8.91
CA PHE A 293 -17.07 27.83 8.14
C PHE A 293 -18.33 27.94 9.00
N ASP A 294 -18.39 27.26 10.14
CA ASP A 294 -19.55 27.32 11.06
C ASP A 294 -19.86 28.74 11.54
N ARG A 295 -18.83 29.58 11.66
CA ARG A 295 -18.95 30.99 12.06
C ARG A 295 -19.19 31.95 10.88
N GLY A 296 -19.31 31.44 9.65
CA GLY A 296 -19.47 32.26 8.44
C GLY A 296 -18.24 33.12 8.13
N ILE A 297 -17.05 32.73 8.62
CA ILE A 297 -15.78 33.41 8.36
C ILE A 297 -15.21 32.83 7.05
N SER A 298 -15.14 33.66 6.01
CA SER A 298 -14.57 33.27 4.72
C SER A 298 -13.04 33.08 4.86
N PRO A 299 -12.46 31.98 4.36
CA PRO A 299 -11.01 31.79 4.34
C PRO A 299 -10.41 32.65 3.22
N THR A 300 -10.24 33.94 3.48
CA THR A 300 -9.40 34.80 2.64
C THR A 300 -8.04 34.96 3.32
N SER A 301 -7.04 34.26 2.77
CA SER A 301 -5.67 34.73 2.56
C SER A 301 -5.23 35.90 3.44
N ASN A 302 -4.81 35.59 4.66
CA ASN A 302 -3.56 36.07 5.26
C ASN A 302 -3.44 35.48 6.65
N LEU A 303 -2.33 34.77 6.87
CA LEU A 303 -1.84 34.36 8.17
C LEU A 303 -1.57 35.61 9.03
N PHE A 304 -2.62 36.18 9.65
CA PHE A 304 -2.44 36.95 10.87
C PHE A 304 -2.52 35.95 12.01
N ILE A 305 -1.35 35.44 12.40
CA ILE A 305 -1.13 35.03 13.78
C ILE A 305 -1.54 36.24 14.62
N LEU A 306 -2.74 36.22 15.19
CA LEU A 306 -3.09 37.15 16.26
C LEU A 306 -2.04 36.90 17.35
N PRO A 307 -1.24 37.91 17.74
CA PRO A 307 -0.38 37.74 18.88
C PRO A 307 -1.27 37.39 20.07
N VAL A 308 -0.88 36.37 20.82
CA VAL A 308 -1.42 36.09 22.15
C VAL A 308 -1.05 37.29 23.02
N PRO A 309 -1.99 38.21 23.30
CA PRO A 309 -2.30 38.47 24.70
C PRO A 309 -3.81 38.73 24.88
N ALA A 310 -4.58 37.65 25.07
CA ALA A 310 -5.93 37.73 25.60
C ALA A 310 -6.18 36.68 26.71
N LEU A 311 -5.11 36.18 27.33
CA LEU A 311 -5.14 35.28 28.49
C LEU A 311 -4.46 35.93 29.70
N GLN A 312 -4.82 37.18 30.00
CA GLN A 312 -4.36 37.85 31.23
C GLN A 312 -5.42 38.75 31.87
N LYS A 313 -6.71 38.44 31.68
CA LYS A 313 -7.83 39.15 32.34
C LYS A 313 -8.91 38.22 32.92
N ALA A 314 -8.50 37.06 33.45
CA ALA A 314 -9.36 36.16 34.21
C ALA A 314 -8.70 35.61 35.48
N GLN A 315 -7.85 36.41 36.14
CA GLN A 315 -7.33 36.13 37.49
C GLN A 315 -7.35 37.36 38.41
N GLU A 316 -8.29 38.28 38.20
CA GLU A 316 -8.68 39.26 39.20
C GLU A 316 -10.21 39.21 39.36
N ASN A 317 -10.64 38.27 40.20
CA ASN A 317 -11.75 38.39 41.16
C ASN A 317 -11.70 37.20 42.11
#